data_AF-A0A6S6U735-F1
#
_entry.id   AF-A0A6S6U735-F1
#
_cell.length_a   1.000
_cell.length_b   1.000
_cell.length_c   1.000
_cell.angle_alpha   90.00
_cell.angle_beta   90.00
_cell.angle_gamma   90.00
#
_symmetry.space_group_name_H-M   'P 1'
#
loop_
_entity.id
_entity.type
_entity.pdbx_description
1 polymer ?
#
loop_
_entity_poly.entity_id
_entity_poly.type
_entity_poly.pdbx_seq_one_letter_code
_entity_poly.pdbx_strand_id
1 'polypeptide(L)' 'MTLEEIAFELELAGLRIEEQRMLLSSVKRAGYDPKLLDRKLIGMGYAPIFSIYDDDAIAITEKKV' A
#
# COMPACT_ATOMS: atom_id res chain seq x y z
N MET A 1 7.30 -4.09 -5.83
CA MET A 1 6.17 -3.47 -6.53
C MET A 1 6.64 -2.34 -7.44
N THR A 2 6.12 -2.28 -8.67
CA THR A 2 6.29 -1.18 -9.62
C THR A 2 5.27 -0.06 -9.36
N LEU A 3 5.42 1.10 -10.01
CA LEU A 3 4.44 2.19 -9.90
C LEU A 3 3.09 1.80 -10.53
N GLU A 4 3.11 1.02 -11.59
CA GLU A 4 1.93 0.51 -12.28
C GLU A 4 1.14 -0.46 -11.38
N GLU A 5 1.83 -1.37 -10.70
CA GLU A 5 1.20 -2.29 -9.71
C GLU A 5 0.57 -1.51 -8.55
N ILE A 6 1.27 -0.50 -8.02
CA ILE A 6 0.73 0.36 -6.96
C ILE A 6 -0.53 1.08 -7.46
N ALA A 7 -0.49 1.65 -8.67
CA ALA A 7 -1.62 2.37 -9.23
C ALA A 7 -2.86 1.47 -9.37
N PHE A 8 -2.65 0.25 -9.86
CA PHE A 8 -3.72 -0.74 -10.01
C PHE A 8 -4.37 -1.12 -8.67
N GLU A 9 -3.58 -1.39 -7.63
CA GLU A 9 -4.11 -1.70 -6.29
C GLU A 9 -4.89 -0.53 -5.68
N LEU A 10 -4.42 0.71 -5.88
CA LEU A 10 -5.15 1.90 -5.42
C LEU A 10 -6.47 2.10 -6.17
N GLU A 11 -6.50 1.81 -7.47
CA GLU A 11 -7.73 1.84 -8.28
C GLU A 11 -8.73 0.78 -7.79
N LEU A 12 -8.28 -0.45 -7.55
CA LEU A 12 -9.12 -1.52 -7.00
C LEU A 12 -9.68 -1.18 -5.63
N ALA A 13 -8.92 -0.47 -4.80
CA ALA A 13 -9.38 0.02 -3.51
C ALA A 13 -10.30 1.24 -3.59
N GLY A 14 -10.60 1.73 -4.79
CA GLY A 14 -11.59 2.79 -5.03
C GLY A 14 -11.06 4.20 -4.72
N LEU A 15 -9.75 4.42 -4.74
CA LEU A 15 -9.19 5.75 -4.60
C LEU A 15 -9.47 6.60 -5.85
N ARG A 16 -9.71 7.89 -5.67
CA ARG A 16 -9.84 8.82 -6.80
C ARG A 16 -8.50 9.07 -7.47
N ILE A 17 -8.52 9.45 -8.75
CA ILE A 17 -7.30 9.63 -9.54
C ILE A 17 -6.34 10.68 -8.93
N GLU A 18 -6.86 11.71 -8.27
CA GLU A 18 -6.06 12.73 -7.58
C GLU A 18 -5.32 12.15 -6.37
N GLU A 19 -5.99 11.30 -5.60
CA GLU A 19 -5.45 10.62 -4.44
C GLU A 19 -4.38 9.60 -4.86
N GLN A 20 -4.65 8.84 -5.92
CA GLN A 20 -3.67 7.95 -6.53
C GLN A 20 -2.41 8.72 -6.97
N ARG A 21 -2.56 9.82 -7.71
CA ARG A 21 -1.44 10.65 -8.19
C ARG A 21 -0.60 11.20 -7.04
N MET A 22 -1.24 11.64 -5.96
CA MET A 22 -0.54 12.12 -4.76
C MET A 22 0.32 11.00 -4.14
N LEU A 23 -0.25 9.81 -3.96
CA LEU A 23 0.46 8.67 -3.36
C LEU A 23 1.59 8.18 -4.25
N LEU A 24 1.36 8.02 -5.56
CA LEU A 24 2.38 7.63 -6.55
C LEU A 24 3.53 8.65 -6.62
N SER A 25 3.24 9.94 -6.51
CA SER A 25 4.27 10.99 -6.43
C SER A 25 5.13 10.88 -5.17
N SER A 26 4.54 10.45 -4.06
CA SER A 26 5.31 10.15 -2.85
C SER A 26 6.22 8.94 -3.05
N VAL A 27 5.70 7.85 -3.64
CA VAL A 27 6.49 6.63 -3.86
C VAL A 27 7.63 6.92 -4.84
N LYS A 28 7.38 7.67 -5.91
CA LYS A 28 8.42 8.05 -6.89
C LYS A 28 9.58 8.83 -6.25
N ARG A 29 9.30 9.64 -5.22
CA ARG A 29 10.32 10.46 -4.54
C ARG A 29 11.04 9.73 -3.41
N ALA A 30 10.34 8.91 -2.64
CA ALA A 30 10.86 8.31 -1.41
C ALA A 30 11.19 6.81 -1.54
N GLY A 31 10.82 6.18 -2.66
CA GLY A 31 10.79 4.73 -2.78
C GLY A 31 9.49 4.13 -2.28
N TYR A 32 9.30 2.84 -2.58
CA TYR A 32 8.15 2.06 -2.11
C TYR A 32 8.42 1.53 -0.70
N ASP A 33 7.52 1.87 0.22
CA ASP A 33 7.46 1.32 1.58
C ASP A 33 5.99 0.95 1.86
N PRO A 34 5.65 -0.35 1.99
CA PRO A 34 4.28 -0.81 2.15
C PRO A 34 3.62 -0.29 3.43
N LYS A 35 4.35 -0.29 4.55
CA LYS A 35 3.85 0.17 5.86
C LYS A 35 3.62 1.68 5.84
N LEU A 36 4.52 2.44 5.24
CA LEU A 36 4.35 3.89 5.13
C LEU A 36 3.17 4.26 4.23
N LEU A 37 2.98 3.52 3.13
CA LEU A 37 1.89 3.76 2.20
C LEU A 37 0.53 3.44 2.85
N ASP A 38 0.44 2.34 3.59
CA ASP A 38 -0.77 1.99 4.37
C ASP A 38 -1.10 3.01 5.45
N ARG A 39 -0.10 3.58 6.15
CA ARG A 39 -0.36 4.67 7.10
C ARG A 39 -1.00 5.88 6.42
N LYS A 40 -0.63 6.18 5.18
CA LYS A 40 -1.25 7.27 4.41
C LYS A 40 -2.68 6.92 4.01
N LEU A 41 -2.91 5.70 3.54
CA LEU A 41 -4.25 5.20 3.22
C LEU A 41 -5.19 5.30 4.42
N ILE A 42 -4.75 4.81 5.58
CA ILE A 42 -5.50 4.90 6.84
C ILE A 42 -5.80 6.35 7.20
N GLY A 43 -4.81 7.24 7.08
CA GLY A 43 -5.01 8.68 7.30
C GLY A 43 -5.99 9.34 6.34
N MET A 44 -6.22 8.75 5.17
CA MET A 44 -7.20 9.18 4.16
C MET A 44 -8.56 8.48 4.33
N GLY A 45 -8.71 7.56 5.28
CA GLY A 45 -9.94 6.80 5.53
C GLY A 45 -10.07 5.49 4.73
N TYR A 46 -8.99 5.03 4.11
CA TYR A 46 -8.94 3.77 3.36
C TYR A 46 -8.38 2.62 4.21
N ALA A 47 -8.71 1.40 3.82
CA ALA A 47 -8.11 0.20 4.39
C ALA A 47 -6.61 0.11 4.01
N PRO A 48 -5.77 -0.55 4.83
CA PRO A 48 -4.42 -0.92 4.43
C PRO A 48 -4.47 -1.93 3.27
N ILE A 49 -3.56 -1.79 2.31
CA ILE A 49 -3.51 -2.59 1.07
C ILE A 49 -2.14 -3.27 0.93
N PHE A 50 -1.06 -2.58 1.29
CA PHE A 50 0.29 -2.91 0.84
C PHE A 50 1.11 -3.70 1.85
N SER A 51 0.79 -3.62 3.14
CA SER A 51 1.50 -4.33 4.22
C SER A 51 1.43 -5.86 4.08
N ILE A 52 0.48 -6.39 3.32
CA ILE A 52 0.43 -7.82 2.99
C ILE A 52 1.56 -8.26 2.06
N TYR A 53 2.14 -7.32 1.30
CA TYR A 53 3.26 -7.54 0.38
C TYR A 53 4.61 -7.26 1.05
N ASP A 54 4.61 -6.92 2.34
CA ASP A 54 5.82 -6.85 3.13
C ASP A 54 6.22 -8.28 3.53
N ASP A 55 7.38 -8.76 3.08
CA ASP A 55 7.84 -10.14 3.33
C ASP A 55 7.96 -10.45 4.84
N ASP A 56 8.06 -9.42 5.70
CA ASP A 56 8.00 -9.53 7.16
C ASP A 56 6.60 -9.85 7.71
N ALA A 57 5.54 -9.77 6.90
CA ALA A 57 4.16 -10.03 7.32
C ALA A 57 3.84 -11.54 7.40
N ILE A 58 4.64 -12.39 6.74
CA ILE A 58 4.50 -13.85 6.74
C ILE A 58 5.28 -14.46 7.92
N ALA A 59 5.01 -14.01 9.15
CA ALA A 59 5.58 -14.63 10.36
C ALA A 59 4.51 -14.99 11.42
N ILE A 60 3.22 -14.90 11.09
CA ILE A 60 2.15 -15.07 12.09
C ILE A 60 1.02 -15.99 11.61
N THR A 61 1.33 -17.15 11.02
CA THR A 61 0.33 -18.22 10.83
C THR A 61 0.89 -19.64 10.94
N GLU A 62 2.02 -19.84 11.62
CA GLU A 62 2.52 -21.20 11.97
C GLU A 62 2.71 -21.40 13.47
N LYS A 63 1.73 -21.00 14.29
CA LYS A 63 1.57 -21.53 15.65
C LYS A 63 0.11 -21.83 15.98
N LYS A 64 -0.32 -23.02 15.57
CA LYS A 64 -1.42 -23.85 16.09
C LYS A 64 -1.47 -25.07 15.15
N VAL A 65 -1.21 -26.31 15.55
CA VAL A 65 -1.42 -27.04 16.81
C VAL A 65 -0.31 -28.09 16.94
#